data_AF-A0A7K8DLV3-F1
#
_entry.id   AF-A0A7K8DLV3-F1
#
_cell.length_a   1.000
_cell.length_b   1.000
_cell.length_c   1.000
_cell.angle_alpha   90.00
_cell.angle_beta   90.00
_cell.angle_gamma   90.00
#
_symmetry.space_group_name_H-M   'P 1'
#
loop_
_entity.id
_entity.type
_entity.pdbx_description
1 polymer ?
#
loop_
_entity_poly.entity_id
_entity_poly.type
_entity_poly.pdbx_seq_one_letter_code
_entity_poly.pdbx_strand_id
1 'polypeptide(L)' 'RKCALSGQSKSCKHRIKLGDSSSYYYISPFCRYRITSVCNFFTYIRYIQQGLLKQQD' A
#
# COMPACT_ATOMS: atom_id res chain seq x y z
N ARG A 1 -6.61 17.85 -3.10
CA ARG A 1 -6.25 17.41 -1.73
C ARG A 1 -4.74 17.23 -1.68
N LYS A 2 -4.05 17.70 -0.64
CA LYS A 2 -2.59 17.55 -0.52
C LYS A 2 -2.25 16.09 -0.24
N CYS A 3 -1.29 15.53 -0.98
CA CYS A 3 -0.74 14.21 -0.68
C CYS A 3 0.05 14.29 0.62
N ALA A 4 -0.30 13.46 1.62
CA ALA A 4 0.37 13.47 2.92
C ALA A 4 1.86 13.09 2.83
N LEU A 5 2.24 12.28 1.83
CA LEU A 5 3.60 11.74 1.73
C LEU A 5 4.55 12.60 0.89
N SER A 6 4.06 13.20 -0.20
CA SER A 6 4.90 14.02 -1.09
C SER A 6 4.70 15.52 -0.90
N GLY A 7 3.72 15.93 -0.10
CA GLY A 7 3.36 17.34 0.09
C GLY A 7 2.76 18.01 -1.16
N GLN A 8 2.64 17.30 -2.27
CA GLN A 8 2.17 17.86 -3.53
C GLN A 8 0.64 17.95 -3.56
N SER A 9 0.11 19.05 -4.10
CA SER A 9 -1.32 19.20 -4.38
C SER A 9 -1.67 18.45 -5.66
N LYS A 10 -2.35 17.30 -5.52
CA LYS A 10 -2.80 16.44 -6.62
C LYS A 10 -4.23 15.93 -6.35
N SER A 11 -4.84 15.26 -7.33
CA SER A 11 -6.09 14.53 -7.09
C SER A 11 -5.79 13.25 -6.29
N CYS A 12 -6.00 13.29 -4.98
CA CYS A 12 -5.80 12.16 -4.07
C CYS A 12 -7.15 11.49 -3.79
N LYS A 13 -7.48 10.44 -4.55
CA LYS A 13 -8.74 9.68 -4.43
C LYS A 13 -8.68 8.59 -3.35
N HIS A 14 -7.47 8.19 -2.93
CA HIS A 14 -7.25 7.10 -1.98
C HIS A 14 -6.77 7.63 -0.63
N ARG A 15 -7.07 6.86 0.43
CA ARG A 15 -6.58 7.09 1.79
C ARG A 15 -5.89 5.83 2.33
N ILE A 16 -4.91 6.03 3.19
CA ILE A 16 -4.25 4.96 3.95
C ILE A 16 -4.39 5.21 5.45
N LYS A 17 -4.33 4.13 6.23
CA LYS A 17 -4.31 4.10 7.69
C LYS A 17 -3.06 3.34 8.13
N LEU A 18 -2.43 3.78 9.21
CA LEU A 18 -1.23 3.15 9.77
C LEU A 18 -1.61 2.38 11.04
N GLY A 19 -1.40 1.06 11.06
CA GLY A 19 -1.78 0.20 12.17
C GLY A 19 -3.23 0.41 12.61
N ASP A 20 -3.45 0.52 13.91
CA ASP A 20 -4.77 0.73 14.49
C ASP A 20 -5.18 2.21 14.59
N SER A 21 -4.35 3.14 14.10
CA SER A 21 -4.64 4.59 14.22
C SER A 21 -5.99 5.00 13.63
N SER A 22 -6.74 5.89 14.28
CA SER A 22 -8.01 6.39 13.74
C SER A 22 -7.82 7.34 12.54
N SER A 23 -6.60 7.82 12.32
CA SER A 23 -6.28 8.82 11.31
C SER A 23 -6.11 8.24 9.91
N TYR A 24 -6.76 8.88 8.93
CA TYR A 24 -6.61 8.58 7.52
C TYR A 24 -5.80 9.65 6.80
N TYR A 25 -4.89 9.21 5.93
CA TYR A 25 -4.01 10.09 5.16
C TYR A 25 -4.32 9.99 3.67
N TYR A 26 -4.61 11.11 3.03
CA TYR A 26 -4.80 11.16 1.58
C TYR A 26 -3.46 10.98 0.85
N ILE A 27 -3.43 10.09 -0.13
CA ILE A 27 -2.23 9.83 -0.92
C ILE A 27 -2.49 9.99 -2.42
N SER A 28 -1.47 10.47 -3.13
CA SER A 28 -1.50 10.58 -4.58
C SER A 28 -1.50 9.20 -5.25
N PRO A 29 -1.96 9.08 -6.51
CA PRO A 29 -1.88 7.83 -7.26
C PRO A 29 -0.45 7.27 -7.35
N PHE A 30 0.55 8.15 -7.50
CA PHE A 30 1.96 7.78 -7.55
C PHE A 30 2.44 7.16 -6.22
N CYS A 31 2.14 7.82 -5.10
CA CYS A 31 2.49 7.30 -3.77
C CYS A 31 1.78 5.97 -3.49
N ARG A 32 0.51 5.84 -3.90
CA ARG A 32 -0.24 4.58 -3.78
C ARG A 32 0.45 3.45 -4.52
N TYR A 33 0.81 3.66 -5.79
CA TYR A 33 1.47 2.65 -6.61
C TYR A 33 2.73 2.09 -5.92
N ARG A 34 3.61 2.99 -5.45
CA ARG A 34 4.84 2.60 -4.74
C ARG A 34 4.56 1.78 -3.49
N ILE A 35 3.58 2.19 -2.67
CA ILE A 35 3.20 1.44 -1.46
C ILE A 35 2.64 0.07 -1.82
N THR A 36 1.72 0.00 -2.78
CA THR A 36 1.09 -1.27 -3.17
C THR A 36 2.09 -2.25 -3.74
N SER A 37 3.08 -1.80 -4.52
CA SER A 37 4.14 -2.68 -5.04
C SER A 37 4.93 -3.33 -3.92
N VAL A 38 5.30 -2.57 -2.90
CA VAL A 38 6.04 -3.09 -1.74
C VAL A 38 5.15 -4.02 -0.91
N CYS A 39 3.89 -3.64 -0.64
CA CYS A 39 2.96 -4.51 0.08
C CYS A 39 2.73 -5.84 -0.64
N ASN A 40 2.54 -5.83 -1.97
CA ASN A 40 2.37 -7.04 -2.75
C ASN A 40 3.59 -7.96 -2.64
N PHE A 41 4.80 -7.40 -2.73
CA PHE A 41 6.03 -8.17 -2.54
C PHE A 41 6.10 -8.83 -1.16
N PHE A 42 5.89 -8.06 -0.08
CA PHE A 42 5.91 -8.61 1.28
C PHE A 42 4.83 -9.67 1.50
N THR A 43 3.63 -9.47 0.97
CA THR A 43 2.54 -10.45 1.05
C THR A 43 2.93 -11.74 0.32
N TYR A 44 3.48 -11.63 -0.88
CA TYR A 44 3.94 -12.79 -1.65
C TYR A 44 5.01 -13.58 -0.89
N ILE A 45 6.04 -12.91 -0.35
CA ILE A 45 7.08 -13.55 0.47
C ILE A 45 6.48 -14.24 1.71
N ARG A 46 5.52 -13.61 2.40
CA ARG A 46 4.83 -14.24 3.54
C ARG A 46 4.06 -15.49 3.13
N TYR A 47 3.41 -15.47 1.97
CA TYR A 47 2.71 -16.65 1.47
C TYR A 47 3.67 -17.81 1.13
N ILE A 48 4.87 -17.52 0.61
CA ILE A 48 5.94 -18.53 0.47
C ILE A 48 6.31 -19.09 1.84
N GLN A 49 6.62 -18.22 2.81
CA GLN A 49 7.07 -18.64 4.14
C GLN A 49 6.03 -19.47 4.90
N GLN A 50 4.74 -19.20 4.69
CA GLN A 50 3.64 -19.93 5.30
C GLN A 50 3.26 -21.20 4.53
N GLY A 51 3.88 -21.48 3.38
CA GLY A 51 3.52 -22.62 2.53
C GLY A 51 2.14 -22.50 1.87
N LEU A 52 1.61 -21.28 1.75
CA LEU A 52 0.29 -21.02 1.15
C LEU A 52 0.33 -21.03 -0.38
N LEU A 53 1.50 -20.78 -0.98
CA LEU A 53 1.67 -20.89 -2.41
C LEU A 53 1.91 -22.35 -2.78
N LYS A 54 0.92 -22.95 -3.43
CA LYS A 54 1.06 -24.25 -4.09
C LYS A 54 1.48 -24.02 -5.53
N GLN A 55 2.38 -24.86 -6.02
CA GLN A 55 2.70 -24.92 -7.44
C GLN A 55 1.40 -25.28 -8.19
N GLN A 56 1.05 -24.51 -9.22
CA GLN A 56 0.05 -24.96 -10.16
C GLN A 56 0.74 -25.98 -11.07
N ASP A 57 0.42 -27.25 -10.87
CA ASP A 57 0.78 -28.34 -11.80
C ASP A 57 0.00 -28.19 -13.12
#